data_AF-A0A7X8EZT6-F1
#
_entry.id   AF-A0A7X8EZT6-F1
#
_cell.length_a   1.000
_cell.length_b   1.000
_cell.length_c   1.000
_cell.angle_alpha   90.00
_cell.angle_beta   90.00
_cell.angle_gamma   90.00
#
_symmetry.space_group_name_H-M   'P 1'
#
loop_
_entity.id
_entity.type
_entity.pdbx_description
1 polymer ?
#
loop_
_entity_poly.entity_id
_entity_poly.type
_entity_poly.pdbx_seq_one_letter_code
_entity_poly.pdbx_strand_id
1 'polypeptide(L)'
;SPLFQSVFLNTRYAASPSNPWAYAHTSPDVFKIEQTVRHVAAAHPDGKKMFIQVVSPNHDYWPLPWYLRDFEAVAYTDTVHKNLPNPPLVLCQADIQQDVLKKLYETPPPGHRELYVPLFDDYTELRPGVEWRGVLVRSLWEKVFAQPAEGVESYHDKAGEGPIVDVQPNRKDLQKTAKFSHQAMNTVFEVWIQHDNGSYAGRAARAAFTEVDRLEGELSRFIDNSDVSRINRAAAGESIVVSPDTMACLQIAQEVENLTEGAFDVTVGAMVQLWRQGEAKSEDIASFLQKQKDRAIVLNPAELTVTVLRSNPGLDLGGIAKGYAVDRMAEVLAEWGIERALMHGGTSSIRAADPPREKTGWPINLSNPHDSAKKVARLALSRRVLSCSGLERGGHIIDPRTGRAVSQRRAIWLLTDFSAAKADALTTAFMVMPTDGIEQFVQNHPANGIILIPADPDQPPIKLGGWPLD
;
A
#
# COMPACT_ATOMS: atom_id res chain seq x y z
N SER A 1 28.95 -0.03 -7.30
CA SER A 1 29.71 1.18 -7.69
C SER A 1 29.73 2.17 -6.52
N PRO A 2 30.61 3.19 -6.52
CA PRO A 2 30.64 4.26 -5.51
C PRO A 2 29.31 5.04 -5.40
N LEU A 3 28.57 5.13 -6.52
CA LEU A 3 27.22 5.70 -6.58
C LEU A 3 26.20 4.88 -5.75
N PHE A 4 26.26 3.56 -5.80
CA PHE A 4 25.40 2.67 -5.00
C PHE A 4 25.60 2.90 -3.49
N GLN A 5 26.86 3.01 -3.04
CA GLN A 5 27.16 3.28 -1.62
C GLN A 5 26.75 4.70 -1.21
N SER A 6 26.95 5.71 -2.07
CA SER A 6 26.61 7.11 -1.75
C SER A 6 25.10 7.35 -1.64
N VAL A 7 24.29 6.75 -2.52
CA VAL A 7 22.82 6.88 -2.46
C VAL A 7 22.30 6.16 -1.22
N PHE A 8 22.75 4.92 -1.01
CA PHE A 8 22.30 4.09 0.10
C PHE A 8 22.63 4.67 1.48
N LEU A 9 23.77 5.35 1.64
CA LEU A 9 24.13 5.95 2.93
C LEU A 9 23.42 7.29 3.20
N ASN A 10 23.07 8.05 2.15
CA ASN A 10 22.46 9.37 2.32
C ASN A 10 20.93 9.34 2.46
N THR A 11 20.23 8.36 1.88
CA THR A 11 18.76 8.28 1.96
C THR A 11 18.28 7.36 3.09
N ARG A 12 19.06 6.37 3.49
CA ARG A 12 18.68 5.35 4.49
C ARG A 12 18.64 5.87 5.94
N TYR A 13 19.22 7.03 6.23
CA TYR A 13 19.29 7.60 7.59
C TYR A 13 18.71 9.01 7.75
N ALA A 14 17.96 9.52 6.76
CA ALA A 14 17.43 10.89 6.80
C ALA A 14 16.55 11.17 8.04
N ALA A 15 15.86 10.15 8.55
CA ALA A 15 15.01 10.22 9.74
C ALA A 15 15.64 9.60 11.01
N SER A 16 16.92 9.21 10.96
CA SER A 16 17.59 8.57 12.09
C SER A 16 17.84 9.56 13.23
N PRO A 17 17.56 9.21 14.50
CA PRO A 17 17.91 10.04 15.66
C PRO A 17 19.41 10.31 15.81
N SER A 18 20.25 9.56 15.08
CA SER A 18 21.71 9.72 15.06
C SER A 18 22.23 10.77 14.07
N ASN A 19 21.36 11.47 13.33
CA ASN A 19 21.78 12.52 12.38
C ASN A 19 22.07 13.84 13.12
N PRO A 20 23.34 14.30 13.18
CA PRO A 20 23.73 15.45 13.99
C PRO A 20 23.42 16.83 13.38
N TRP A 21 22.80 16.90 12.19
CA TRP A 21 22.71 18.14 11.40
C TRP A 21 21.31 18.70 11.12
N ALA A 22 20.23 18.19 11.72
CA ALA A 22 18.88 18.58 11.32
C ALA A 22 18.16 19.53 12.29
N TYR A 23 18.17 20.83 11.95
CA TYR A 23 17.26 21.84 12.53
C TYR A 23 15.86 21.86 11.87
N ALA A 24 15.53 20.89 11.02
CA ALA A 24 14.27 20.83 10.28
C ALA A 24 13.70 19.40 10.26
N HIS A 25 13.24 18.89 11.39
CA HIS A 25 12.47 17.65 11.45
C HIS A 25 11.00 17.98 11.72
N THR A 26 10.29 18.41 10.68
CA THR A 26 8.82 18.37 10.66
C THR A 26 8.40 17.11 9.93
N SER A 27 7.72 16.19 10.63
CA SER A 27 7.04 15.10 9.94
C SER A 27 6.00 15.69 8.98
N PRO A 28 5.72 15.09 7.81
CA PRO A 28 4.67 15.58 6.91
C PRO A 28 3.27 15.61 7.55
N ASP A 29 3.08 14.97 8.72
CA ASP A 29 1.81 15.02 9.44
C ASP A 29 1.49 16.41 9.97
N VAL A 30 2.45 17.32 10.09
CA VAL A 30 2.15 18.72 10.43
C VAL A 30 1.21 19.34 9.39
N PHE A 31 1.37 18.98 8.11
CA PHE A 31 0.48 19.42 7.04
C PHE A 31 -0.86 18.70 7.12
N LYS A 32 -0.89 17.41 7.48
CA LYS A 32 -2.15 16.67 7.75
C LYS A 32 -2.94 17.34 8.87
N ILE A 33 -2.29 17.64 10.00
CA ILE A 33 -2.89 18.36 11.14
C ILE A 33 -3.42 19.72 10.67
N GLU A 34 -2.59 20.52 10.00
CA GLU A 34 -2.98 21.85 9.54
C GLU A 34 -4.19 21.81 8.59
N GLN A 35 -4.17 20.92 7.59
CA GLN A 35 -5.27 20.74 6.65
C GLN A 35 -6.56 20.27 7.35
N THR A 36 -6.47 19.31 8.27
CA THR A 36 -7.63 18.85 9.05
C THR A 36 -8.21 19.98 9.90
N VAL A 37 -7.36 20.76 10.59
CA VAL A 37 -7.82 21.90 11.41
C VAL A 37 -8.51 22.95 10.53
N ARG A 38 -7.97 23.26 9.35
CA ARG A 38 -8.61 24.19 8.40
C ARG A 38 -9.94 23.67 7.89
N HIS A 39 -10.03 22.38 7.58
CA HIS A 39 -11.26 21.75 7.10
C HIS A 39 -12.36 21.79 8.17
N VAL A 40 -12.02 21.45 9.41
CA VAL A 40 -12.94 21.57 10.56
C VAL A 40 -13.39 23.01 10.77
N ALA A 41 -12.46 23.97 10.74
CA ALA A 41 -12.77 25.37 10.95
C ALA A 41 -13.68 25.93 9.85
N ALA A 42 -13.53 25.49 8.60
CA ALA A 42 -14.41 25.91 7.49
C ALA A 42 -15.88 25.50 7.70
N ALA A 43 -16.13 24.43 8.45
CA ALA A 43 -17.49 23.98 8.80
C ALA A 43 -18.03 24.58 10.12
N HIS A 44 -17.17 25.27 10.89
CA HIS A 44 -17.57 25.92 12.13
C HIS A 44 -18.12 27.34 11.85
N PRO A 45 -19.21 27.78 12.52
CA PRO A 45 -19.79 29.12 12.31
C PRO A 45 -18.79 30.27 12.46
N ASP A 46 -17.83 30.12 13.37
CA ASP A 46 -16.81 31.15 13.65
C ASP A 46 -15.59 31.08 12.72
N GLY A 47 -15.51 30.11 11.80
CA GLY A 47 -14.40 29.99 10.85
C GLY A 47 -13.03 29.96 11.54
N LYS A 48 -12.12 30.85 11.12
CA LYS A 48 -10.78 31.03 11.73
C LYS A 48 -10.79 31.57 13.16
N LYS A 49 -11.93 32.04 13.67
CA LYS A 49 -12.13 32.46 15.06
C LYS A 49 -12.58 31.32 15.98
N MET A 50 -12.76 30.11 15.43
CA MET A 50 -13.04 28.90 16.21
C MET A 50 -11.95 28.72 17.27
N PHE A 51 -12.37 28.50 18.52
CA PHE A 51 -11.44 28.29 19.62
C PHE A 51 -10.74 26.92 19.49
N ILE A 52 -9.41 26.92 19.44
CA ILE A 52 -8.57 25.72 19.33
C ILE A 52 -7.66 25.68 20.55
N GLN A 53 -7.65 24.55 21.26
CA GLN A 53 -6.70 24.34 22.36
C GLN A 53 -5.60 23.38 21.92
N VAL A 54 -4.34 23.79 22.08
CA VAL A 54 -3.14 22.99 21.84
C VAL A 54 -2.48 22.72 23.18
N VAL A 55 -2.43 21.46 23.61
CA VAL A 55 -1.89 21.07 24.92
C VAL A 55 -0.69 20.15 24.74
N SER A 56 0.48 20.57 25.20
CA SER A 56 1.70 19.76 25.08
C SER A 56 2.63 20.02 26.27
N PRO A 57 2.96 18.98 27.06
CA PRO A 57 3.94 19.08 28.14
C PRO A 57 5.24 19.73 27.68
N ASN A 58 5.86 20.51 28.58
CA ASN A 58 7.12 21.23 28.34
C ASN A 58 7.07 22.23 27.16
N HIS A 59 5.87 22.67 26.76
CA HIS A 59 5.65 23.54 25.60
C HIS A 59 6.13 22.93 24.27
N ASP A 60 6.10 21.61 24.15
CA ASP A 60 6.62 20.87 22.99
C ASP A 60 5.65 20.81 21.80
N TYR A 61 5.07 21.96 21.46
CA TYR A 61 4.07 22.14 20.40
C TYR A 61 4.61 22.78 19.12
N TRP A 62 5.91 23.11 19.05
CA TRP A 62 6.52 23.56 17.80
C TRP A 62 6.54 22.42 16.76
N PRO A 63 6.18 22.64 15.48
CA PRO A 63 5.98 23.92 14.78
C PRO A 63 4.53 24.43 14.69
N LEU A 64 3.55 23.88 15.44
CA LEU A 64 2.13 24.25 15.29
C LEU A 64 1.82 25.75 15.34
N PRO A 65 2.48 26.59 16.17
CA PRO A 65 2.29 28.04 16.14
C PRO A 65 2.49 28.67 14.77
N TRP A 66 3.39 28.14 13.94
CA TRP A 66 3.63 28.64 12.59
C TRP A 66 2.47 28.32 11.64
N TYR A 67 1.98 27.09 11.70
CA TYR A 67 0.93 26.58 10.81
C TYR A 67 -0.47 27.06 11.18
N LEU A 68 -0.70 27.29 12.47
CA LEU A 68 -1.97 27.77 12.99
C LEU A 68 -2.00 29.29 13.21
N ARG A 69 -0.99 30.04 12.74
CA ARG A 69 -0.88 31.49 12.94
C ARG A 69 -2.05 32.30 12.37
N ASP A 70 -2.75 31.76 11.38
CA ASP A 70 -3.88 32.43 10.74
C ASP A 70 -5.18 32.29 11.55
N PHE A 71 -5.18 31.50 12.63
CA PHE A 71 -6.33 31.30 13.52
C PHE A 71 -6.27 32.29 14.67
N GLU A 72 -7.38 32.98 14.93
CA GLU A 72 -7.43 34.12 15.86
C GLU A 72 -7.57 33.69 17.33
N ALA A 73 -7.99 32.45 17.58
CA ALA A 73 -8.34 31.94 18.90
C ALA A 73 -7.65 30.59 19.19
N VAL A 74 -6.31 30.56 19.20
CA VAL A 74 -5.53 29.37 19.56
C VAL A 74 -4.85 29.54 20.92
N ALA A 75 -5.15 28.66 21.87
CA ALA A 75 -4.48 28.62 23.16
C ALA A 75 -3.42 27.51 23.19
N TYR A 76 -2.16 27.88 23.45
CA TYR A 76 -1.05 26.94 23.62
C TYR A 76 -0.72 26.79 25.11
N THR A 77 -0.88 25.59 25.65
CA THR A 77 -0.68 25.32 27.07
C THR A 77 0.21 24.11 27.31
N ASP A 78 0.97 24.13 28.41
CA ASP A 78 1.80 23.00 28.84
C ASP A 78 1.02 21.97 29.66
N THR A 79 -0.09 22.39 30.26
CA THR A 79 -0.94 21.60 31.14
C THR A 79 -2.42 21.77 30.80
N VAL A 80 -3.26 20.89 31.36
CA VAL A 80 -4.72 20.94 31.18
C VAL A 80 -5.33 21.93 32.17
N HIS A 81 -5.59 23.16 31.71
CA HIS A 81 -6.24 24.17 32.55
C HIS A 81 -7.76 24.00 32.57
N LYS A 82 -8.32 23.76 33.78
CA LYS A 82 -9.76 23.63 34.03
C LYS A 82 -10.56 24.93 33.85
N ASN A 83 -9.89 26.07 33.98
CA ASN A 83 -10.52 27.39 33.90
C ASN A 83 -10.72 27.86 32.44
N LEU A 84 -10.08 27.21 31.47
CA LEU A 84 -10.30 27.50 30.05
C LEU A 84 -11.62 26.89 29.60
N PRO A 85 -12.40 27.60 28.76
CA PRO A 85 -13.64 27.05 28.20
C PRO A 85 -13.34 25.76 27.43
N ASN A 86 -14.35 24.90 27.29
CA ASN A 86 -14.21 23.70 26.47
C ASN A 86 -14.17 24.10 25.00
N PRO A 87 -13.08 23.82 24.28
CA PRO A 87 -12.96 24.15 22.87
C PRO A 87 -13.71 23.13 22.00
N PRO A 88 -14.22 23.54 20.83
CA PRO A 88 -14.72 22.60 19.83
C PRO A 88 -13.65 21.61 19.35
N LEU A 89 -12.37 22.01 19.37
CA LEU A 89 -11.23 21.22 18.91
C LEU A 89 -10.05 21.31 19.91
N VAL A 90 -9.54 20.15 20.35
CA VAL A 90 -8.28 20.05 21.09
C VAL A 90 -7.26 19.25 20.28
N LEU A 91 -6.05 19.78 20.16
CA LEU A 91 -4.86 19.04 19.76
C LEU A 91 -3.99 18.82 21.00
N CYS A 92 -3.56 17.59 21.25
CA CYS A 92 -2.72 17.30 22.41
C CYS A 92 -1.71 16.19 22.13
N GLN A 93 -0.64 16.12 22.92
CA GLN A 93 0.23 14.95 22.91
C GLN A 93 -0.49 13.72 23.49
N ALA A 94 -0.12 12.53 23.00
CA ALA A 94 -0.80 11.28 23.37
C ALA A 94 -0.70 10.96 24.88
N ASP A 95 0.35 11.41 25.56
CA ASP A 95 0.58 11.23 26.99
C ASP A 95 -0.43 11.96 27.88
N ILE A 96 -0.92 13.13 27.44
CA ILE A 96 -1.85 13.96 28.20
C ILE A 96 -3.31 13.83 27.74
N GLN A 97 -3.58 12.96 26.75
CA GLN A 97 -4.91 12.77 26.18
C GLN A 97 -5.97 12.39 27.23
N GLN A 98 -5.62 11.54 28.21
CA GLN A 98 -6.56 11.12 29.25
C GLN A 98 -6.98 12.28 30.15
N ASP A 99 -6.05 13.17 30.50
CA ASP A 99 -6.34 14.36 31.31
C ASP A 99 -7.19 15.38 30.54
N VAL A 100 -6.95 15.50 29.23
CA VAL A 100 -7.78 16.30 28.32
C VAL A 100 -9.21 15.76 28.29
N LEU A 101 -9.40 14.45 28.05
CA LEU A 101 -10.73 13.84 28.03
C LEU A 101 -11.43 14.01 29.38
N LYS A 102 -10.72 13.80 30.48
CA LYS A 102 -11.25 14.00 31.84
C LYS A 102 -11.76 15.43 32.04
N LYS A 103 -11.00 16.46 31.64
CA LYS A 103 -11.46 17.85 31.66
C LYS A 103 -12.75 18.02 30.85
N LEU A 104 -12.79 17.52 29.63
CA LEU A 104 -13.92 17.73 28.72
C LEU A 104 -15.23 17.10 29.27
N TYR A 105 -15.16 15.97 29.98
CA TYR A 105 -16.34 15.28 30.53
C TYR A 105 -16.72 15.66 31.96
N GLU A 106 -15.78 16.11 32.80
CA GLU A 106 -16.03 16.45 34.21
C GLU A 106 -16.36 17.93 34.44
N THR A 107 -15.97 18.82 33.54
CA THR A 107 -16.17 20.28 33.69
C THR A 107 -17.60 20.78 33.40
N PRO A 108 -18.36 20.22 32.43
CA PRO A 108 -19.73 20.69 32.15
C PRO A 108 -20.75 20.29 33.25
N PRO A 109 -21.74 21.15 33.57
CA PRO A 109 -22.87 20.78 34.41
C PRO A 109 -23.65 19.58 33.81
N PRO A 110 -24.30 18.73 34.62
CA PRO A 110 -25.16 17.65 34.12
C PRO A 110 -26.23 18.21 33.17
N GLY A 111 -26.21 17.80 31.89
CA GLY A 111 -27.12 18.29 30.83
C GLY A 111 -26.44 19.09 29.70
N HIS A 112 -25.18 19.52 29.87
CA HIS A 112 -24.39 20.25 28.87
C HIS A 112 -23.15 19.49 28.39
N ARG A 113 -23.15 18.16 28.49
CA ARG A 113 -22.02 17.33 28.04
C ARG A 113 -22.08 17.14 26.53
N GLU A 114 -21.18 17.80 25.82
CA GLU A 114 -20.91 17.51 24.42
C GLU A 114 -20.09 16.22 24.31
N LEU A 115 -20.45 15.35 23.37
CA LEU A 115 -19.66 14.17 23.06
C LEU A 115 -18.46 14.58 22.22
N TYR A 116 -17.26 14.17 22.62
CA TYR A 116 -16.04 14.34 21.84
C TYR A 116 -15.67 13.01 21.17
N VAL A 117 -15.16 13.09 19.95
CA VAL A 117 -14.69 11.95 19.15
C VAL A 117 -13.25 12.17 18.72
N PRO A 118 -12.45 11.11 18.53
CA PRO A 118 -11.11 11.23 17.96
C PRO A 118 -11.14 11.90 16.58
N LEU A 119 -10.18 12.80 16.34
CA LEU A 119 -10.03 13.49 15.06
C LEU A 119 -9.16 12.72 14.07
N PHE A 120 -8.18 11.97 14.57
CA PHE A 120 -7.26 11.18 13.75
C PHE A 120 -7.48 9.70 14.06
N ASP A 121 -7.77 8.92 13.02
CA ASP A 121 -7.88 7.45 13.11
C ASP A 121 -6.51 6.76 13.02
N ASP A 122 -5.50 7.49 12.53
CA ASP A 122 -4.11 7.03 12.38
C ASP A 122 -3.15 7.71 13.37
N TYR A 123 -2.00 7.07 13.59
CA TYR A 123 -0.85 7.68 14.25
C TYR A 123 -0.45 8.99 13.54
N THR A 124 -0.35 10.08 14.30
CA THR A 124 -0.02 11.42 13.80
C THR A 124 1.08 11.99 14.69
N GLU A 125 2.21 12.46 14.15
CA GLU A 125 3.30 13.04 14.96
C GLU A 125 3.84 14.34 14.37
N LEU A 126 4.15 15.35 15.21
CA LEU A 126 4.79 16.58 14.73
C LEU A 126 6.24 16.35 14.32
N ARG A 127 6.90 15.44 15.04
CA ARG A 127 8.28 15.02 14.83
C ARG A 127 8.46 13.61 15.40
N PRO A 128 9.50 12.88 14.99
CA PRO A 128 9.68 11.48 15.38
C PRO A 128 9.55 11.25 16.89
N GLY A 129 8.59 10.40 17.28
CA GLY A 129 8.39 9.98 18.67
C GLY A 129 7.54 10.93 19.53
N VAL A 130 7.06 12.04 18.97
CA VAL A 130 6.13 12.96 19.65
C VAL A 130 4.76 12.82 18.99
N GLU A 131 3.97 11.90 19.50
CA GLU A 131 2.64 11.55 18.98
C GLU A 131 1.58 12.58 19.41
N TRP A 132 0.75 12.97 18.45
CA TRP A 132 -0.32 13.93 18.60
C TRP A 132 -1.69 13.26 18.38
N ARG A 133 -2.65 13.76 19.14
CA ARG A 133 -4.05 13.38 19.14
C ARG A 133 -4.88 14.61 18.91
N GLY A 134 -5.99 14.43 18.22
CA GLY A 134 -7.03 15.43 18.12
C GLY A 134 -8.33 14.87 18.69
N VAL A 135 -9.10 15.71 19.36
CA VAL A 135 -10.49 15.41 19.73
C VAL A 135 -11.39 16.55 19.30
N LEU A 136 -12.53 16.19 18.73
CA LEU A 136 -13.48 17.11 18.10
C LEU A 136 -14.87 16.89 18.69
N VAL A 137 -15.64 17.96 18.88
CA VAL A 137 -17.06 17.84 19.26
C VAL A 137 -17.82 17.08 18.16
N ARG A 138 -18.59 16.07 18.57
CA ARG A 138 -19.31 15.15 17.68
C ARG A 138 -20.21 15.86 16.68
N SER A 139 -20.92 16.92 17.10
CA SER A 139 -21.81 17.67 16.20
C SER A 139 -21.06 18.38 15.07
N LEU A 140 -19.80 18.75 15.30
CA LEU A 140 -18.92 19.32 14.28
C LEU A 140 -18.28 18.21 13.44
N TRP A 141 -17.90 17.09 14.06
CA TRP A 141 -17.41 15.91 13.35
C TRP A 141 -18.44 15.38 12.34
N GLU A 142 -19.71 15.27 12.72
CA GLU A 142 -20.78 14.82 11.84
C GLU A 142 -20.97 15.80 10.65
N LYS A 143 -20.84 17.11 10.87
CA LYS A 143 -20.93 18.10 9.78
C LYS A 143 -19.76 18.02 8.79
N VAL A 144 -18.57 17.72 9.29
CA VAL A 144 -17.33 17.74 8.51
C VAL A 144 -17.11 16.40 7.80
N PHE A 145 -17.37 15.30 8.50
CA PHE A 145 -16.98 13.94 8.07
C PHE A 145 -18.18 13.01 7.84
N ALA A 146 -19.40 13.36 8.28
CA ALA A 146 -20.61 12.60 7.95
C ALA A 146 -21.37 13.27 6.79
N GLN A 147 -20.80 13.19 5.60
CA GLN A 147 -21.56 13.22 4.35
C GLN A 147 -21.39 11.88 3.64
N PRO A 148 -22.44 11.31 3.01
CA PRO A 148 -22.23 10.26 2.03
C PRO A 148 -21.38 10.86 0.91
N ALA A 149 -20.38 10.12 0.44
CA ALA A 149 -19.55 10.53 -0.68
C ALA A 149 -20.43 10.66 -1.94
N GLU A 150 -20.95 11.86 -2.22
CA GLU A 150 -21.37 12.24 -3.55
C GLU A 150 -20.11 12.53 -4.37
N GLY A 151 -19.92 11.77 -5.46
CA GLY A 151 -19.13 12.22 -6.59
C GLY A 151 -17.66 11.80 -6.64
N VAL A 152 -17.26 10.70 -6.00
CA VAL A 152 -16.08 9.94 -6.44
C VAL A 152 -16.56 8.55 -6.79
N GLU A 153 -16.77 8.29 -8.08
CA GLU A 153 -16.86 6.92 -8.59
C GLU A 153 -15.54 6.22 -8.27
N SER A 154 -15.51 5.58 -7.11
CA SER A 154 -14.70 4.40 -6.86
C SER A 154 -15.02 3.44 -8.01
N TYR A 155 -14.03 3.16 -8.85
CA TYR A 155 -14.11 2.11 -9.88
C TYR A 155 -14.31 0.70 -9.29
N HIS A 156 -14.55 0.58 -7.98
CA HIS A 156 -14.71 -0.67 -7.25
C HIS A 156 -16.09 -0.91 -6.64
N ASP A 157 -17.05 0.02 -6.73
CA ASP A 157 -18.42 -0.22 -6.24
C ASP A 157 -19.43 -0.32 -7.38
N LYS A 158 -19.21 -1.29 -8.27
CA LYS A 158 -20.36 -1.98 -8.89
C LYS A 158 -20.82 -3.04 -7.90
N ALA A 159 -22.01 -2.84 -7.34
CA ALA A 159 -22.67 -3.74 -6.40
C ALA A 159 -22.65 -5.19 -6.90
N GLY A 160 -21.92 -6.07 -6.19
CA GLY A 160 -21.98 -7.53 -6.40
C GLY A 160 -20.76 -8.34 -5.95
N GLU A 161 -19.55 -7.76 -5.93
CA GLU A 161 -18.31 -8.55 -5.78
C GLU A 161 -17.52 -8.09 -4.54
N GLY A 162 -17.62 -8.83 -3.44
CA GLY A 162 -16.81 -8.60 -2.23
C GLY A 162 -15.36 -9.06 -2.40
N PRO A 163 -14.42 -8.70 -1.51
CA PRO A 163 -13.01 -9.02 -1.69
C PRO A 163 -12.75 -10.54 -1.73
N ILE A 164 -12.11 -10.99 -2.81
CA ILE A 164 -11.70 -12.39 -3.03
C ILE A 164 -10.66 -12.89 -2.02
N VAL A 165 -9.93 -11.96 -1.39
CA VAL A 165 -9.06 -12.23 -0.24
C VAL A 165 -9.47 -11.34 0.93
N ASP A 166 -9.81 -11.95 2.05
CA ASP A 166 -10.15 -11.28 3.29
C ASP A 166 -9.00 -11.44 4.30
N VAL A 167 -8.34 -10.30 4.55
CA VAL A 167 -7.22 -10.15 5.48
C VAL A 167 -7.69 -9.35 6.69
N GLN A 168 -8.60 -9.92 7.47
CA GLN A 168 -9.03 -9.35 8.74
C GLN A 168 -8.83 -10.35 9.88
N PRO A 169 -7.61 -10.39 10.46
CA PRO A 169 -7.42 -11.05 11.74
C PRO A 169 -8.36 -10.43 12.77
N ASN A 170 -9.13 -11.27 13.46
CA ASN A 170 -9.97 -10.81 14.55
C ASN A 170 -9.08 -10.23 15.65
N ARG A 171 -9.10 -8.90 15.83
CA ARG A 171 -8.28 -8.17 16.81
C ARG A 171 -8.48 -8.65 18.24
N LYS A 172 -9.64 -9.24 18.56
CA LYS A 172 -9.88 -9.81 19.90
C LYS A 172 -9.03 -11.06 20.17
N ASP A 173 -8.58 -11.73 19.12
CA ASP A 173 -7.81 -12.97 19.22
C ASP A 173 -6.29 -12.74 19.16
N LEU A 174 -5.85 -11.54 18.76
CA LEU A 174 -4.45 -11.18 18.57
C LEU A 174 -4.08 -10.00 19.47
N GLN A 175 -3.49 -10.28 20.63
CA GLN A 175 -3.17 -9.23 21.59
C GLN A 175 -2.08 -8.31 21.04
N LYS A 176 -2.12 -7.04 21.45
CA LYS A 176 -1.11 -6.02 21.10
C LYS A 176 -0.80 -5.95 19.60
N THR A 177 -1.83 -6.15 18.78
CA THR A 177 -1.74 -6.09 17.32
C THR A 177 -2.45 -4.84 16.82
N ALA A 178 -1.73 -4.01 16.09
CA ALA A 178 -2.27 -2.82 15.45
C ALA A 178 -2.30 -3.00 13.92
N LYS A 179 -3.29 -2.37 13.27
CA LYS A 179 -3.36 -2.26 11.81
C LYS A 179 -3.09 -0.82 11.41
N PHE A 180 -2.28 -0.63 10.39
CA PHE A 180 -2.03 0.65 9.75
C PHE A 180 -2.32 0.51 8.26
N SER A 181 -2.80 1.56 7.63
CA SER A 181 -3.19 1.58 6.22
C SER A 181 -2.65 2.83 5.53
N HIS A 182 -2.33 2.73 4.24
CA HIS A 182 -1.82 3.83 3.43
C HIS A 182 -2.24 3.66 1.96
N GLN A 183 -2.55 4.76 1.28
CA GLN A 183 -2.94 4.76 -0.13
C GLN A 183 -1.72 5.06 -1.00
N ALA A 184 -1.36 4.13 -1.88
CA ALA A 184 -0.26 4.28 -2.82
C ALA A 184 -0.43 3.31 -4.00
N MET A 185 0.21 3.60 -5.13
CA MET A 185 0.18 2.75 -6.33
C MET A 185 -1.25 2.38 -6.79
N ASN A 186 -2.18 3.32 -6.65
CA ASN A 186 -3.61 3.16 -6.94
C ASN A 186 -4.27 2.00 -6.16
N THR A 187 -3.83 1.75 -4.92
CA THR A 187 -4.43 0.75 -4.03
C THR A 187 -4.16 1.05 -2.54
N VAL A 188 -4.74 0.24 -1.65
CA VAL A 188 -4.51 0.33 -0.20
C VAL A 188 -3.44 -0.65 0.21
N PHE A 189 -2.34 -0.14 0.74
CA PHE A 189 -1.36 -0.93 1.48
C PHE A 189 -1.78 -1.00 2.93
N GLU A 190 -1.73 -2.20 3.53
CA GLU A 190 -1.95 -2.36 4.97
C GLU A 190 -0.82 -3.19 5.59
N VAL A 191 -0.53 -2.87 6.85
CA VAL A 191 0.36 -3.66 7.69
C VAL A 191 -0.28 -3.90 9.04
N TRP A 192 -0.32 -5.17 9.43
CA TRP A 192 -0.64 -5.60 10.79
C TRP A 192 0.67 -5.88 11.52
N ILE A 193 0.86 -5.29 12.69
CA ILE A 193 2.07 -5.44 13.50
C ILE A 193 1.69 -5.86 14.91
N GLN A 194 2.25 -6.98 15.38
CA GLN A 194 2.17 -7.36 16.78
C GLN A 194 3.43 -6.92 17.52
N HIS A 195 3.28 -5.95 18.43
CA HIS A 195 4.41 -5.38 19.16
C HIS A 195 3.98 -4.84 20.53
N ASP A 196 4.86 -4.94 21.54
CA ASP A 196 4.54 -4.50 22.91
C ASP A 196 4.40 -2.98 23.04
N ASN A 197 5.04 -2.22 22.14
CA ASN A 197 4.94 -0.76 22.03
C ASN A 197 4.21 -0.36 20.74
N GLY A 198 2.98 0.11 20.87
CA GLY A 198 2.13 0.51 19.73
C GLY A 198 2.65 1.73 18.97
N SER A 199 3.19 2.74 19.65
CA SER A 199 3.76 3.93 18.99
C SER A 199 5.04 3.57 18.21
N TYR A 200 5.84 2.61 18.69
CA TYR A 200 6.97 2.07 17.94
C TYR A 200 6.51 1.36 16.66
N ALA A 201 5.48 0.51 16.76
CA ALA A 201 4.88 -0.15 15.60
C ALA A 201 4.34 0.86 14.57
N GLY A 202 3.70 1.94 15.03
CA GLY A 202 3.21 3.01 14.15
C GLY A 202 4.33 3.70 13.38
N ARG A 203 5.47 4.00 14.02
CA ARG A 203 6.63 4.58 13.33
C ARG A 203 7.26 3.62 12.32
N ALA A 204 7.37 2.33 12.66
CA ALA A 204 7.86 1.32 11.74
C ALA A 204 6.94 1.15 10.52
N ALA A 205 5.62 1.12 10.73
CA ALA A 205 4.62 1.07 9.66
C ALA A 205 4.74 2.30 8.74
N ARG A 206 4.89 3.49 9.31
CA ARG A 206 5.09 4.72 8.53
C ARG A 206 6.37 4.70 7.71
N ALA A 207 7.47 4.20 8.26
CA ALA A 207 8.71 4.04 7.52
C ALA A 207 8.51 3.09 6.31
N ALA A 208 7.79 1.98 6.53
CA ALA A 208 7.45 1.06 5.45
C ALA A 208 6.57 1.71 4.38
N PHE A 209 5.58 2.54 4.75
CA PHE A 209 4.75 3.27 3.78
C PHE A 209 5.50 4.38 3.03
N THR A 210 6.42 5.08 3.70
CA THR A 210 7.30 6.06 3.06
C THR A 210 8.15 5.41 1.96
N GLU A 211 8.57 4.16 2.19
CA GLU A 211 9.27 3.38 1.17
C GLU A 211 8.37 3.01 -0.01
N VAL A 212 7.09 2.70 0.23
CA VAL A 212 6.10 2.49 -0.86
C VAL A 212 5.94 3.76 -1.71
N ASP A 213 5.82 4.93 -1.09
CA ASP A 213 5.70 6.21 -1.80
C ASP A 213 6.94 6.50 -2.66
N ARG A 214 8.14 6.23 -2.14
CA ARG A 214 9.40 6.36 -2.89
C ARG A 214 9.40 5.44 -4.11
N LEU A 215 9.03 4.17 -3.93
CA LEU A 215 8.97 3.19 -5.01
C LEU A 215 7.91 3.54 -6.05
N GLU A 216 6.76 4.09 -5.65
CA GLU A 216 5.78 4.61 -6.60
C GLU A 216 6.39 5.70 -7.48
N GLY A 217 7.14 6.64 -6.87
CA GLY A 217 7.88 7.68 -7.57
C GLY A 217 8.85 7.17 -8.63
N GLU A 218 9.42 5.98 -8.45
CA GLU A 218 10.41 5.37 -9.36
C GLU A 218 9.79 4.40 -10.38
N LEU A 219 8.79 3.62 -9.97
CA LEU A 219 8.24 2.50 -10.74
C LEU A 219 6.95 2.85 -11.50
N SER A 220 6.30 3.99 -11.20
CA SER A 220 5.02 4.35 -11.81
C SER A 220 5.18 4.87 -13.24
N ARG A 221 4.50 4.26 -14.21
CA ARG A 221 4.40 4.80 -15.58
C ARG A 221 3.54 6.07 -15.70
N PHE A 222 2.90 6.50 -14.61
CA PHE A 222 2.04 7.69 -14.57
C PHE A 222 2.75 8.90 -13.97
N ILE A 223 3.91 8.70 -13.32
CA ILE A 223 4.71 9.79 -12.76
C ILE A 223 5.76 10.17 -13.80
N ASP A 224 5.73 11.43 -14.23
CA ASP A 224 6.54 11.89 -15.37
C ASP A 224 8.03 11.65 -15.21
N ASN A 225 8.58 11.84 -14.00
CA ASN A 225 10.02 11.71 -13.74
C ASN A 225 10.45 10.33 -13.23
N SER A 226 9.55 9.34 -13.20
CA SER A 226 9.89 7.97 -12.79
C SER A 226 10.86 7.32 -13.78
N ASP A 227 11.58 6.29 -13.35
CA ASP A 227 12.47 5.54 -14.24
C ASP A 227 11.71 4.86 -15.37
N VAL A 228 10.53 4.30 -15.07
CA VAL A 228 9.67 3.65 -16.07
C VAL A 228 9.20 4.66 -17.14
N SER A 229 8.79 5.85 -16.73
CA SER A 229 8.39 6.91 -17.67
C SER A 229 9.57 7.42 -18.49
N ARG A 230 10.75 7.54 -17.89
CA ARG A 230 12.00 7.91 -18.61
C ARG A 230 12.37 6.86 -19.65
N ILE A 231 12.33 5.57 -19.31
CA ILE A 231 12.55 4.45 -20.25
C ILE A 231 11.53 4.49 -21.39
N ASN A 232 10.25 4.71 -21.09
CA ASN A 232 9.19 4.73 -22.09
C ASN A 232 9.32 5.89 -23.10
N ARG A 233 9.95 7.01 -22.71
CA ARG A 233 10.19 8.17 -23.58
C ARG A 233 11.54 8.15 -24.29
N ALA A 234 12.46 7.28 -23.88
CA ALA A 234 13.79 7.19 -24.47
C ALA A 234 13.73 6.73 -25.94
N ALA A 235 14.65 7.25 -26.75
CA ALA A 235 14.78 6.84 -28.14
C ALA A 235 15.48 5.47 -28.24
N ALA A 236 15.25 4.76 -29.34
CA ALA A 236 16.01 3.55 -29.64
C ALA A 236 17.53 3.83 -29.68
N GLY A 237 18.30 3.04 -28.96
CA GLY A 237 19.75 3.18 -28.76
C GLY A 237 20.13 3.95 -27.49
N GLU A 238 19.21 4.63 -26.82
CA GLU A 238 19.52 5.37 -25.60
C GLU A 238 19.64 4.45 -24.38
N SER A 239 20.62 4.73 -23.52
CA SER A 239 20.82 4.06 -22.23
C SER A 239 20.42 5.00 -21.09
N ILE A 240 19.49 4.56 -20.25
CA ILE A 240 18.97 5.32 -19.13
C ILE A 240 19.53 4.73 -17.83
N VAL A 241 20.14 5.57 -16.99
CA VAL A 241 20.51 5.19 -15.62
C VAL A 241 19.25 5.18 -14.77
N VAL A 242 19.03 4.06 -14.06
CA VAL A 242 17.85 3.79 -13.23
C VAL A 242 18.25 3.53 -11.78
N SER A 243 17.27 3.58 -10.88
CA SER A 243 17.47 3.23 -9.49
C SER A 243 17.80 1.73 -9.33
N PRO A 244 18.48 1.34 -8.23
CA PRO A 244 18.69 -0.07 -7.92
C PRO A 244 17.38 -0.86 -7.84
N ASP A 245 16.30 -0.24 -7.36
CA ASP A 245 14.99 -0.88 -7.21
C ASP A 245 14.31 -1.10 -8.56
N THR A 246 14.37 -0.13 -9.46
CA THR A 246 13.92 -0.30 -10.85
C THR A 246 14.69 -1.44 -11.53
N MET A 247 16.02 -1.48 -11.38
CA MET A 247 16.85 -2.54 -11.94
C MET A 247 16.47 -3.91 -11.36
N ALA A 248 16.34 -4.04 -10.04
CA ALA A 248 15.95 -5.27 -9.39
C ALA A 248 14.57 -5.76 -9.83
N CYS A 249 13.59 -4.85 -9.92
CA CYS A 249 12.25 -5.17 -10.39
C CYS A 249 12.27 -5.68 -11.84
N LEU A 250 13.04 -5.04 -12.72
CA LEU A 250 13.21 -5.46 -14.12
C LEU A 250 13.93 -6.81 -14.26
N GLN A 251 14.92 -7.10 -13.40
CA GLN A 251 15.58 -8.40 -13.40
C GLN A 251 14.63 -9.53 -12.99
N ILE A 252 13.79 -9.31 -11.97
CA ILE A 252 12.76 -10.28 -11.57
C ILE A 252 11.73 -10.45 -12.70
N ALA A 253 11.32 -9.36 -13.35
CA ALA A 253 10.42 -9.43 -14.50
C ALA A 253 11.00 -10.28 -15.64
N GLN A 254 12.28 -10.08 -15.99
CA GLN A 254 12.97 -10.85 -17.02
C GLN A 254 13.12 -12.33 -16.63
N GLU A 255 13.36 -12.62 -15.35
CA GLU A 255 13.39 -13.99 -14.84
C GLU A 255 12.03 -14.67 -15.01
N VAL A 256 10.94 -14.01 -14.64
CA VAL A 256 9.59 -14.57 -14.75
C VAL A 256 9.15 -14.69 -16.21
N GLU A 257 9.49 -13.73 -17.07
CA GLU A 257 9.29 -13.83 -18.52
C GLU A 257 9.93 -15.11 -19.08
N ASN A 258 11.19 -15.39 -18.72
CA ASN A 258 11.88 -16.60 -19.14
C ASN A 258 11.25 -17.88 -18.57
N LEU A 259 10.87 -17.87 -17.29
CA LEU A 259 10.23 -19.02 -16.62
C LEU A 259 8.84 -19.35 -17.18
N THR A 260 8.17 -18.38 -17.78
CA THR A 260 6.79 -18.50 -18.26
C THR A 260 6.70 -18.48 -19.79
N GLU A 261 7.84 -18.54 -20.47
CA GLU A 261 7.95 -18.51 -21.94
C GLU A 261 7.19 -17.32 -22.56
N GLY A 262 7.35 -16.13 -21.95
CA GLY A 262 6.72 -14.89 -22.40
C GLY A 262 5.25 -14.72 -22.02
N ALA A 263 4.67 -15.60 -21.19
CA ALA A 263 3.33 -15.40 -20.67
C ALA A 263 3.22 -14.23 -19.67
N PHE A 264 4.35 -13.85 -19.04
CA PHE A 264 4.52 -12.56 -18.38
C PHE A 264 5.54 -11.71 -19.13
N ASP A 265 5.16 -10.48 -19.47
CA ASP A 265 6.04 -9.52 -20.14
C ASP A 265 5.63 -8.11 -19.70
N VAL A 266 6.60 -7.36 -19.18
CA VAL A 266 6.38 -5.98 -18.70
C VAL A 266 6.27 -4.97 -19.84
N THR A 267 6.52 -5.34 -21.09
CA THR A 267 6.44 -4.46 -22.27
C THR A 267 5.06 -4.46 -22.95
N VAL A 268 4.05 -5.04 -22.27
CA VAL A 268 2.67 -5.15 -22.73
C VAL A 268 1.82 -3.88 -22.48
N GLY A 269 2.39 -2.83 -21.87
CA GLY A 269 1.65 -1.65 -21.40
C GLY A 269 0.81 -0.95 -22.47
N ALA A 270 1.30 -0.89 -23.71
CA ALA A 270 0.53 -0.33 -24.82
C ALA A 270 -0.75 -1.13 -25.12
N MET A 271 -0.66 -2.48 -25.08
CA MET A 271 -1.79 -3.35 -25.32
C MET A 271 -2.77 -3.31 -24.14
N VAL A 272 -2.28 -3.26 -22.91
CA VAL A 272 -3.11 -3.06 -21.70
C VAL A 272 -3.92 -1.77 -21.81
N GLN A 273 -3.32 -0.68 -22.31
CA GLN A 273 -4.03 0.58 -22.49
C GLN A 273 -5.15 0.49 -23.53
N LEU A 274 -4.92 -0.17 -24.66
CA LEU A 274 -5.95 -0.38 -25.69
C LEU A 274 -7.12 -1.18 -25.14
N TRP A 275 -6.85 -2.29 -24.44
CA TRP A 275 -7.89 -3.12 -23.84
C TRP A 275 -8.66 -2.41 -22.71
N ARG A 276 -8.03 -1.45 -22.02
CA ARG A 276 -8.74 -0.59 -21.06
C ARG A 276 -9.66 0.43 -21.73
N GLN A 277 -9.39 0.80 -22.98
CA GLN A 277 -10.21 1.73 -23.76
C GLN A 277 -11.34 1.04 -24.54
N GLY A 278 -11.36 -0.30 -24.56
CA GLY A 278 -12.33 -1.11 -25.28
C GLY A 278 -11.69 -2.36 -25.87
N GLU A 279 -12.23 -2.89 -26.96
CA GLU A 279 -11.59 -4.00 -27.68
C GLU A 279 -10.43 -3.49 -28.55
N ALA A 280 -9.29 -4.18 -28.50
CA ALA A 280 -8.18 -3.90 -29.40
C ALA A 280 -8.50 -4.39 -30.82
N LYS A 281 -8.21 -3.57 -31.84
CA LYS A 281 -8.45 -3.96 -33.24
C LYS A 281 -7.45 -5.02 -33.68
N SER A 282 -7.81 -5.78 -34.72
CA SER A 282 -6.94 -6.83 -35.25
C SER A 282 -5.60 -6.29 -35.77
N GLU A 283 -5.61 -5.09 -36.33
CA GLU A 283 -4.40 -4.39 -36.80
C GLU A 283 -3.49 -3.99 -35.65
N ASP A 284 -4.06 -3.56 -34.52
CA ASP A 284 -3.29 -3.17 -33.32
C ASP A 284 -2.61 -4.40 -32.71
N ILE A 285 -3.32 -5.53 -32.63
CA ILE A 285 -2.78 -6.81 -32.16
C ILE A 285 -1.65 -7.28 -33.07
N ALA A 286 -1.85 -7.26 -34.40
CA ALA A 286 -0.82 -7.66 -35.35
C ALA A 286 0.46 -6.79 -35.25
N SER A 287 0.28 -5.48 -35.13
CA SER A 287 1.38 -4.51 -34.93
C SER A 287 2.12 -4.75 -33.62
N PHE A 288 1.40 -5.01 -32.53
CA PHE A 288 1.98 -5.37 -31.23
C PHE A 288 2.80 -6.66 -31.31
N LEU A 289 2.23 -7.74 -31.85
CA LEU A 289 2.92 -9.03 -31.98
C LEU A 289 4.16 -8.96 -32.88
N GLN A 290 4.14 -8.11 -33.90
CA GLN A 290 5.34 -7.86 -34.72
C GLN A 290 6.45 -7.22 -33.89
N LYS A 291 6.13 -6.24 -33.05
CA LYS A 291 7.10 -5.54 -32.18
C LYS A 291 7.64 -6.43 -31.05
N GLN A 292 6.85 -7.40 -30.57
CA GLN A 292 7.26 -8.31 -29.50
C GLN A 292 8.26 -9.39 -29.94
N LYS A 293 8.47 -9.58 -31.25
CA LYS A 293 9.52 -10.49 -31.74
C LYS A 293 10.93 -9.96 -31.43
N ASP A 294 11.06 -8.65 -31.34
CA ASP A 294 12.33 -7.99 -31.05
C ASP A 294 12.38 -7.60 -29.56
N ARG A 295 13.53 -7.82 -28.94
CA ARG A 295 13.74 -7.46 -27.54
C ARG A 295 13.58 -5.94 -27.37
N ALA A 296 12.76 -5.51 -26.41
CA ALA A 296 12.48 -4.09 -26.23
C ALA A 296 13.59 -3.32 -25.49
N ILE A 297 14.20 -3.98 -24.50
CA ILE A 297 15.18 -3.39 -23.58
C ILE A 297 16.31 -4.38 -23.26
N VAL A 298 17.50 -3.85 -22.96
CA VAL A 298 18.64 -4.62 -22.44
C VAL A 298 19.04 -4.05 -21.09
N LEU A 299 19.11 -4.93 -20.09
CA LEU A 299 19.51 -4.58 -18.74
C LEU A 299 21.03 -4.70 -18.60
N ASN A 300 21.67 -3.69 -18.02
CA ASN A 300 23.06 -3.75 -17.54
C ASN A 300 23.08 -3.50 -16.02
N PRO A 301 23.00 -4.57 -15.20
CA PRO A 301 22.92 -4.45 -13.75
C PRO A 301 24.18 -3.87 -13.10
N ALA A 302 25.36 -4.05 -13.72
CA ALA A 302 26.63 -3.57 -13.16
C ALA A 302 26.69 -2.03 -13.13
N GLU A 303 26.12 -1.39 -14.15
CA GLU A 303 26.08 0.06 -14.32
C GLU A 303 24.72 0.67 -13.98
N LEU A 304 23.74 -0.14 -13.58
CA LEU A 304 22.34 0.28 -13.37
C LEU A 304 21.76 1.02 -14.58
N THR A 305 22.02 0.50 -15.79
CA THR A 305 21.50 1.10 -17.01
C THR A 305 20.55 0.18 -17.77
N VAL A 306 19.51 0.78 -18.36
CA VAL A 306 18.57 0.12 -19.25
C VAL A 306 18.73 0.74 -20.63
N THR A 307 19.13 -0.07 -21.61
CA THR A 307 19.24 0.37 -23.00
C THR A 307 17.96 0.04 -23.75
N VAL A 308 17.33 1.05 -24.34
CA VAL A 308 16.09 0.90 -25.11
C VAL A 308 16.44 0.52 -26.54
N LEU A 309 15.90 -0.59 -27.03
CA LEU A 309 16.17 -1.08 -28.39
C LEU A 309 15.08 -0.67 -29.39
N ARG A 310 13.85 -0.42 -28.90
CA ARG A 310 12.72 0.08 -29.71
C ARG A 310 12.07 1.28 -29.04
N SER A 311 11.81 2.33 -29.80
CA SER A 311 11.15 3.53 -29.29
C SER A 311 9.78 3.17 -28.71
N ASN A 312 9.45 3.78 -27.56
CA ASN A 312 8.25 3.49 -26.78
C ASN A 312 8.10 1.98 -26.49
N PRO A 313 8.99 1.41 -25.64
CA PRO A 313 8.93 -0.02 -25.28
C PRO A 313 7.60 -0.42 -24.63
N GLY A 314 6.85 0.54 -24.05
CA GLY A 314 5.55 0.27 -23.43
C GLY A 314 5.68 -0.47 -22.11
N LEU A 315 6.72 -0.16 -21.34
CA LEU A 315 7.03 -0.74 -20.05
C LEU A 315 5.93 -0.40 -19.02
N ASP A 316 5.37 -1.44 -18.40
CA ASP A 316 4.36 -1.40 -17.35
C ASP A 316 4.71 -2.45 -16.29
N LEU A 317 5.01 -2.00 -15.08
CA LEU A 317 5.35 -2.86 -13.93
C LEU A 317 4.13 -3.20 -13.07
N GLY A 318 2.90 -2.94 -13.52
CA GLY A 318 1.68 -3.13 -12.72
C GLY A 318 1.45 -4.56 -12.21
N GLY A 319 1.99 -5.56 -12.91
CA GLY A 319 1.93 -6.98 -12.53
C GLY A 319 3.06 -7.45 -11.59
N ILE A 320 3.96 -6.57 -11.15
CA ILE A 320 5.11 -6.93 -10.29
C ILE A 320 5.40 -5.90 -9.19
N ALA A 321 5.14 -4.62 -9.44
CA ALA A 321 5.60 -3.53 -8.59
C ALA A 321 4.96 -3.52 -7.19
N LYS A 322 3.70 -3.97 -7.05
CA LYS A 322 3.03 -4.08 -5.74
C LYS A 322 3.69 -5.16 -4.88
N GLY A 323 3.95 -6.33 -5.47
CA GLY A 323 4.71 -7.38 -4.82
C GLY A 323 6.09 -6.90 -4.38
N TYR A 324 6.80 -6.16 -5.26
CA TYR A 324 8.10 -5.57 -4.92
C TYR A 324 8.02 -4.59 -3.76
N ALA A 325 7.02 -3.70 -3.74
CA ALA A 325 6.80 -2.78 -2.62
C ALA A 325 6.53 -3.52 -1.30
N VAL A 326 5.75 -4.61 -1.32
CA VAL A 326 5.49 -5.45 -0.14
C VAL A 326 6.77 -6.14 0.36
N ASP A 327 7.65 -6.59 -0.53
CA ASP A 327 8.96 -7.13 -0.13
C ASP A 327 9.83 -6.05 0.54
N ARG A 328 9.87 -4.83 -0.02
CA ARG A 328 10.60 -3.69 0.57
C ARG A 328 10.02 -3.27 1.92
N MET A 329 8.69 -3.26 2.08
CA MET A 329 8.05 -3.03 3.38
C MET A 329 8.53 -4.05 4.42
N ALA A 330 8.61 -5.34 4.05
CA ALA A 330 9.07 -6.37 4.97
C ALA A 330 10.52 -6.18 5.40
N GLU A 331 11.38 -5.74 4.48
CA GLU A 331 12.78 -5.40 4.79
C GLU A 331 12.88 -4.20 5.73
N VAL A 332 12.14 -3.12 5.46
CA VAL A 332 12.09 -1.96 6.36
C VAL A 332 11.61 -2.37 7.76
N LEU A 333 10.53 -3.14 7.86
CA LEU A 333 10.04 -3.61 9.16
C LEU A 333 11.07 -4.49 9.90
N ALA A 334 11.79 -5.35 9.19
CA ALA A 334 12.87 -6.15 9.76
C ALA A 334 14.03 -5.28 10.27
N GLU A 335 14.40 -4.21 9.58
CA GLU A 335 15.40 -3.24 10.05
C GLU A 335 14.96 -2.52 11.33
N TRP A 336 13.66 -2.32 11.52
CA TRP A 336 13.06 -1.82 12.75
C TRP A 336 12.90 -2.92 13.83
N GLY A 337 13.39 -4.13 13.61
CA GLY A 337 13.23 -5.25 14.56
C GLY A 337 11.79 -5.71 14.74
N ILE A 338 10.91 -5.40 13.78
CA ILE A 338 9.53 -5.90 13.77
C ILE A 338 9.52 -7.30 13.15
N GLU A 339 9.47 -8.32 14.00
CA GLU A 339 9.48 -9.72 13.56
C GLU A 339 8.11 -10.23 13.12
N ARG A 340 7.03 -9.76 13.78
CA ARG A 340 5.66 -10.27 13.61
C ARG A 340 4.81 -9.24 12.89
N ALA A 341 4.75 -9.38 11.57
CA ALA A 341 3.93 -8.53 10.72
C ALA A 341 3.27 -9.30 9.58
N LEU A 342 2.14 -8.77 9.12
CA LEU A 342 1.46 -9.18 7.90
C LEU A 342 1.26 -7.94 7.04
N MET A 343 1.80 -7.96 5.83
CA MET A 343 1.79 -6.82 4.91
C MET A 343 1.02 -7.20 3.66
N HIS A 344 0.27 -6.27 3.09
CA HIS A 344 -0.29 -6.47 1.77
C HIS A 344 -0.49 -5.18 0.98
N GLY A 345 -0.32 -5.29 -0.34
CA GLY A 345 -0.72 -4.30 -1.33
C GLY A 345 -2.04 -4.70 -1.98
N GLY A 346 -3.11 -4.00 -1.64
CA GLY A 346 -4.44 -4.18 -2.23
C GLY A 346 -5.03 -5.58 -2.07
N THR A 347 -4.65 -6.34 -1.04
CA THR A 347 -5.01 -7.76 -0.81
C THR A 347 -4.66 -8.74 -1.95
N SER A 348 -3.96 -8.29 -3.01
CA SER A 348 -3.46 -9.16 -4.08
C SER A 348 -2.05 -9.66 -3.82
N SER A 349 -1.23 -8.90 -3.11
CA SER A 349 0.17 -9.25 -2.89
C SER A 349 0.38 -9.22 -1.38
N ILE A 350 0.44 -10.40 -0.74
CA ILE A 350 0.44 -10.55 0.72
C ILE A 350 1.74 -11.25 1.13
N ARG A 351 2.39 -10.73 2.17
CA ARG A 351 3.58 -11.33 2.78
C ARG A 351 3.38 -11.42 4.28
N ALA A 352 3.65 -12.58 4.86
CA ALA A 352 3.72 -12.77 6.30
C ALA A 352 5.19 -12.87 6.75
N ALA A 353 5.52 -12.17 7.82
CA ALA A 353 6.72 -12.44 8.60
C ALA A 353 6.41 -13.53 9.64
N ASP A 354 6.94 -13.41 10.86
CA ASP A 354 6.64 -14.36 11.93
C ASP A 354 5.15 -14.34 12.28
N PRO A 355 4.59 -15.50 12.70
CA PRO A 355 3.17 -15.59 13.05
C PRO A 355 2.88 -14.79 14.33
N PRO A 356 1.61 -14.41 14.60
CA PRO A 356 1.25 -13.86 15.91
C PRO A 356 1.59 -14.83 17.04
N ARG A 357 1.91 -14.34 18.24
CA ARG A 357 2.31 -15.16 19.41
C ARG A 357 1.28 -16.22 19.78
N GLU A 358 0.01 -15.98 19.48
CA GLU A 358 -1.15 -16.81 19.84
C GLU A 358 -1.54 -17.83 18.76
N LYS A 359 -0.97 -17.73 17.55
CA LYS A 359 -1.38 -18.56 16.40
C LYS A 359 -0.17 -19.14 15.68
N THR A 360 -0.39 -20.19 14.90
CA THR A 360 0.65 -20.80 14.04
C THR A 360 0.90 -20.01 12.75
N GLY A 361 0.00 -19.08 12.41
CA GLY A 361 0.06 -18.22 11.24
C GLY A 361 -0.97 -17.09 11.31
N TRP A 362 -0.80 -16.10 10.44
CA TRP A 362 -1.76 -15.04 10.21
C TRP A 362 -2.99 -15.61 9.49
N PRO A 363 -4.21 -15.40 10.03
CA PRO A 363 -5.42 -15.96 9.44
C PRO A 363 -5.77 -15.22 8.14
N ILE A 364 -5.90 -15.95 7.04
CA ILE A 364 -6.33 -15.45 5.73
C ILE A 364 -7.51 -16.28 5.23
N ASN A 365 -8.54 -15.63 4.72
CA ASN A 365 -9.68 -16.30 4.08
C ASN A 365 -9.71 -16.01 2.58
N LEU A 366 -9.85 -17.05 1.77
CA LEU A 366 -10.06 -16.94 0.33
C LEU A 366 -11.54 -17.16 0.03
N SER A 367 -12.15 -16.22 -0.69
CA SER A 367 -13.56 -16.29 -1.11
C SER A 367 -13.66 -16.66 -2.58
N ASN A 368 -14.76 -17.29 -2.99
CA ASN A 368 -14.99 -17.62 -4.39
C ASN A 368 -15.37 -16.34 -5.15
N PRO A 369 -14.67 -15.97 -6.24
CA PRO A 369 -15.01 -14.79 -7.04
C PRO A 369 -16.38 -14.88 -7.71
N HIS A 370 -16.92 -16.09 -7.92
CA HIS A 370 -18.29 -16.27 -8.43
C HIS A 370 -19.36 -16.13 -7.34
N ASP A 371 -18.98 -16.26 -6.06
CA ASP A 371 -19.88 -16.22 -4.92
C ASP A 371 -19.10 -15.92 -3.64
N SER A 372 -19.03 -14.63 -3.29
CA SER A 372 -18.23 -14.15 -2.14
C SER A 372 -18.65 -14.73 -0.78
N ALA A 373 -19.86 -15.31 -0.67
CA ALA A 373 -20.32 -16.01 0.52
C ALA A 373 -19.64 -17.40 0.69
N LYS A 374 -19.18 -18.00 -0.41
CA LYS A 374 -18.46 -19.29 -0.38
C LYS A 374 -16.98 -19.08 -0.16
N LYS A 375 -16.41 -19.79 0.81
CA LYS A 375 -14.96 -19.82 1.04
C LYS A 375 -14.31 -20.93 0.23
N VAL A 376 -13.19 -20.58 -0.43
CA VAL A 376 -12.39 -21.49 -1.25
C VAL A 376 -11.31 -22.18 -0.40
N ALA A 377 -10.69 -21.42 0.51
CA ALA A 377 -9.71 -21.91 1.46
C ALA A 377 -9.59 -20.99 2.67
N ARG A 378 -9.09 -21.53 3.78
CA ARG A 378 -8.56 -20.78 4.92
C ARG A 378 -7.08 -21.10 5.05
N LEU A 379 -6.29 -20.13 5.49
CA LEU A 379 -4.84 -20.29 5.60
C LEU A 379 -4.34 -19.68 6.91
N ALA A 380 -3.36 -20.33 7.52
CA ALA A 380 -2.51 -19.75 8.55
C ALA A 380 -1.16 -19.39 7.92
N LEU A 381 -1.04 -18.17 7.39
CA LEU A 381 0.13 -17.72 6.64
C LEU A 381 1.28 -17.34 7.59
N SER A 382 2.46 -17.93 7.43
CA SER A 382 3.60 -17.73 8.33
C SER A 382 4.90 -17.82 7.55
N ARG A 383 5.69 -16.75 7.49
CA ARG A 383 6.93 -16.66 6.71
C ARG A 383 6.79 -17.05 5.23
N ARG A 384 5.63 -16.76 4.64
CA ARG A 384 5.29 -17.10 3.25
C ARG A 384 4.60 -15.93 2.56
N VAL A 385 4.52 -16.04 1.24
CA VAL A 385 3.84 -15.10 0.36
C VAL A 385 2.58 -15.73 -0.20
N LEU A 386 1.51 -14.95 -0.28
CA LEU A 386 0.30 -15.28 -0.99
C LEU A 386 0.03 -14.17 -2.02
N SER A 387 0.07 -14.54 -3.30
CA SER A 387 -0.28 -13.64 -4.40
C SER A 387 -1.60 -14.04 -5.03
N CYS A 388 -2.34 -13.07 -5.57
CA CYS A 388 -3.60 -13.26 -6.26
C CYS A 388 -3.71 -12.38 -7.51
N SER A 389 -4.18 -12.95 -8.61
CA SER A 389 -4.59 -12.23 -9.82
C SER A 389 -5.98 -12.69 -10.25
N GLY A 390 -6.81 -11.77 -10.75
CA GLY A 390 -8.18 -12.10 -11.14
C GLY A 390 -8.87 -11.00 -11.94
N LEU A 391 -9.98 -11.36 -12.59
CA LEU A 391 -10.73 -10.51 -13.52
C LEU A 391 -11.60 -9.44 -12.87
N GLU A 392 -11.79 -9.49 -11.55
CA GLU A 392 -12.58 -8.49 -10.80
C GLU A 392 -11.94 -7.10 -10.80
N ARG A 393 -10.68 -7.00 -11.22
CA ARG A 393 -9.95 -5.75 -11.43
C ARG A 393 -10.04 -5.23 -12.88
N GLY A 394 -10.98 -5.74 -13.68
CA GLY A 394 -11.19 -5.42 -15.10
C GLY A 394 -10.38 -6.33 -16.02
N GLY A 395 -10.82 -6.53 -17.27
CA GLY A 395 -10.19 -7.40 -18.29
C GLY A 395 -8.83 -6.91 -18.83
N HIS A 396 -7.97 -6.38 -17.96
CA HIS A 396 -6.69 -5.76 -18.30
C HIS A 396 -5.50 -6.72 -18.29
N ILE A 397 -5.71 -8.00 -17.94
CA ILE A 397 -4.67 -9.03 -18.03
C ILE A 397 -4.64 -9.55 -19.47
N ILE A 398 -3.55 -9.23 -20.16
CA ILE A 398 -3.35 -9.54 -21.57
C ILE A 398 -2.31 -10.65 -21.69
N ASP A 399 -2.55 -11.63 -22.56
CA ASP A 399 -1.52 -12.59 -22.97
C ASP A 399 -0.57 -11.91 -23.97
N PRO A 400 0.70 -11.63 -23.61
CA PRO A 400 1.64 -10.94 -24.49
C PRO A 400 1.92 -11.71 -25.80
N ARG A 401 1.72 -13.03 -25.80
CA ARG A 401 1.98 -13.91 -26.95
C ARG A 401 0.87 -13.84 -28.00
N THR A 402 -0.34 -13.42 -27.59
CA THR A 402 -1.49 -13.33 -28.49
C THR A 402 -2.04 -11.91 -28.63
N GLY A 403 -1.68 -11.00 -27.72
CA GLY A 403 -2.23 -9.64 -27.62
C GLY A 403 -3.69 -9.59 -27.18
N ARG A 404 -4.26 -10.70 -26.70
CA ARG A 404 -5.67 -10.83 -26.30
C ARG A 404 -5.84 -10.84 -24.79
N ALA A 405 -6.96 -10.32 -24.31
CA ALA A 405 -7.33 -10.39 -22.90
C ALA A 405 -7.63 -11.84 -22.46
N VAL A 406 -7.34 -12.13 -21.19
CA VAL A 406 -7.65 -13.44 -20.59
C VAL A 406 -9.16 -13.72 -20.58
N SER A 407 -9.55 -14.93 -20.98
CA SER A 407 -10.96 -15.34 -21.05
C SER A 407 -11.29 -16.65 -20.32
N GLN A 408 -10.28 -17.44 -19.94
CA GLN A 408 -10.50 -18.82 -19.46
C GLN A 408 -10.53 -18.95 -17.93
N ARG A 409 -10.05 -17.95 -17.18
CA ARG A 409 -9.91 -18.01 -15.73
C ARG A 409 -10.47 -16.77 -15.05
N ARG A 410 -11.11 -16.97 -13.91
CA ARG A 410 -11.66 -15.90 -13.09
C ARG A 410 -10.65 -15.38 -12.08
N ALA A 411 -9.93 -16.26 -11.40
CA ALA A 411 -8.91 -15.92 -10.42
C ALA A 411 -7.86 -17.03 -10.26
N ILE A 412 -6.69 -16.64 -9.78
CA ILE A 412 -5.62 -17.54 -9.36
C ILE A 412 -4.97 -17.05 -8.07
N TRP A 413 -4.62 -17.98 -7.20
CA TRP A 413 -3.78 -17.74 -6.03
C TRP A 413 -2.52 -18.57 -6.10
N LEU A 414 -1.40 -17.99 -5.69
CA LEU A 414 -0.12 -18.66 -5.52
C LEU A 414 0.35 -18.48 -4.08
N LEU A 415 0.50 -19.60 -3.37
CA LEU A 415 1.15 -19.68 -2.06
C LEU A 415 2.59 -20.18 -2.25
N THR A 416 3.57 -19.39 -1.84
CA THR A 416 4.98 -19.65 -2.17
C THR A 416 5.95 -19.09 -1.12
N ASP A 417 7.21 -19.53 -1.21
CA ASP A 417 8.34 -18.99 -0.44
C ASP A 417 9.18 -18.00 -1.27
N PHE A 418 8.78 -17.74 -2.51
CA PHE A 418 9.38 -16.71 -3.35
C PHE A 418 9.12 -15.29 -2.79
N SER A 419 9.78 -14.31 -3.40
CA SER A 419 9.47 -12.90 -3.18
C SER A 419 8.04 -12.57 -3.62
N ALA A 420 7.41 -11.61 -2.96
CA ALA A 420 6.08 -11.12 -3.35
C ALA A 420 6.11 -10.54 -4.77
N ALA A 421 7.20 -9.89 -5.19
CA ALA A 421 7.39 -9.45 -6.57
C ALA A 421 7.27 -10.60 -7.58
N LYS A 422 8.03 -11.69 -7.37
CA LYS A 422 8.01 -12.85 -8.25
C LYS A 422 6.65 -13.54 -8.24
N ALA A 423 5.99 -13.60 -7.07
CA ALA A 423 4.66 -14.18 -6.94
C ALA A 423 3.59 -13.37 -7.69
N ASP A 424 3.61 -12.03 -7.63
CA ASP A 424 2.70 -11.11 -8.35
C ASP A 424 2.80 -11.33 -9.87
N ALA A 425 4.05 -11.40 -10.37
CA ALA A 425 4.35 -11.64 -11.77
C ALA A 425 3.91 -13.04 -12.23
N LEU A 426 4.20 -14.08 -11.45
CA LEU A 426 3.77 -15.45 -11.75
C LEU A 426 2.25 -15.59 -11.76
N THR A 427 1.53 -14.98 -10.81
CA THR A 427 0.06 -15.03 -10.83
C THR A 427 -0.53 -14.32 -12.03
N THR A 428 0.10 -13.25 -12.50
CA THR A 428 -0.30 -12.59 -13.76
C THR A 428 -0.09 -13.52 -14.96
N ALA A 429 1.06 -14.21 -15.02
CA ALA A 429 1.35 -15.20 -16.07
C ALA A 429 0.36 -16.37 -16.06
N PHE A 430 0.07 -16.93 -14.89
CA PHE A 430 -0.78 -18.11 -14.74
C PHE A 430 -2.24 -17.85 -15.12
N MET A 431 -2.69 -16.60 -15.15
CA MET A 431 -4.00 -16.27 -15.70
C MET A 431 -4.09 -16.64 -17.18
N VAL A 432 -3.01 -16.50 -17.95
CA VAL A 432 -2.98 -16.72 -19.41
C VAL A 432 -2.28 -18.01 -19.85
N MET A 433 -1.50 -18.67 -18.99
CA MET A 433 -0.86 -19.94 -19.30
C MET A 433 -1.88 -21.10 -19.42
N PRO A 434 -1.62 -22.14 -20.23
CA PRO A 434 -2.42 -23.37 -20.18
C PRO A 434 -2.24 -24.09 -18.83
N THR A 435 -3.26 -24.83 -18.39
CA THR A 435 -3.23 -25.51 -17.08
C THR A 435 -2.08 -26.51 -16.96
N ASP A 436 -1.79 -27.28 -18.02
CA ASP A 436 -0.67 -28.23 -18.08
C ASP A 436 0.69 -27.57 -17.80
N GLY A 437 0.89 -26.33 -18.28
CA GLY A 437 2.11 -25.56 -17.99
C GLY A 437 2.22 -25.14 -16.53
N ILE A 438 1.09 -24.83 -15.89
CA ILE A 438 1.02 -24.51 -14.45
C ILE A 438 1.28 -25.79 -13.62
N GLU A 439 0.74 -26.93 -14.04
CA GLU A 439 1.01 -28.23 -13.41
C GLU A 439 2.49 -28.59 -13.47
N GLN A 440 3.14 -28.42 -14.63
CA GLN A 440 4.57 -28.65 -14.77
C GLN A 440 5.40 -27.70 -13.89
N PHE A 441 5.01 -26.42 -13.80
CA PHE A 441 5.66 -25.47 -12.89
C PHE A 441 5.61 -25.94 -11.43
N VAL A 442 4.44 -26.44 -10.99
CA VAL A 442 4.25 -26.96 -9.63
C VAL A 442 5.02 -28.25 -9.38
N GLN A 443 5.09 -29.16 -10.36
CA GLN A 443 5.91 -30.38 -10.26
C GLN A 443 7.39 -30.05 -10.03
N ASN A 444 7.89 -28.99 -10.67
CA ASN A 444 9.25 -28.50 -10.47
C ASN A 444 9.44 -27.71 -9.16
N HIS A 445 8.34 -27.24 -8.54
CA HIS A 445 8.36 -26.45 -7.31
C HIS A 445 7.31 -26.95 -6.31
N PRO A 446 7.45 -28.17 -5.77
CA PRO A 446 6.38 -28.86 -5.03
C PRO A 446 5.96 -28.16 -3.73
N ALA A 447 6.79 -27.27 -3.18
CA ALA A 447 6.45 -26.45 -2.01
C ALA A 447 5.41 -25.35 -2.33
N ASN A 448 5.23 -25.00 -3.60
CA ASN A 448 4.26 -24.00 -4.03
C ASN A 448 2.86 -24.62 -4.13
N GLY A 449 1.87 -23.89 -3.64
CA GLY A 449 0.46 -24.24 -3.81
C GLY A 449 -0.23 -23.26 -4.75
N ILE A 450 -1.08 -23.76 -5.63
CA ILE A 450 -1.90 -22.94 -6.53
C ILE A 450 -3.37 -23.30 -6.38
N ILE A 451 -4.23 -22.29 -6.34
CA ILE A 451 -5.67 -22.45 -6.55
C ILE A 451 -6.08 -21.65 -7.79
N LEU A 452 -6.75 -22.32 -8.72
CA LEU A 452 -7.26 -21.75 -9.96
C LEU A 452 -8.80 -21.84 -9.94
N ILE A 453 -9.45 -20.71 -10.26
CA ILE A 453 -10.90 -20.64 -10.44
C ILE A 453 -11.21 -20.47 -11.93
N PRO A 454 -11.85 -21.45 -12.57
CA PRO A 454 -12.28 -21.33 -13.96
C PRO A 454 -13.22 -20.15 -14.19
N ALA A 455 -13.26 -19.62 -15.41
CA ALA A 455 -14.23 -18.59 -15.78
C ALA A 455 -15.67 -19.10 -15.77
N ASP A 456 -15.85 -20.39 -16.06
CA ASP A 456 -17.13 -21.10 -15.96
C ASP A 456 -17.45 -21.40 -14.47
N PRO A 457 -18.55 -20.85 -13.91
CA PRO A 457 -18.90 -21.06 -12.51
C PRO A 457 -19.32 -22.50 -12.18
N ASP A 458 -19.67 -23.31 -13.18
CA ASP A 458 -20.04 -24.73 -12.99
C ASP A 458 -18.82 -25.64 -12.85
N GLN A 459 -17.62 -25.16 -13.20
CA GLN A 459 -16.38 -25.91 -13.05
C GLN A 459 -15.80 -25.71 -11.64
N PRO A 460 -15.40 -26.80 -10.95
CA PRO A 460 -14.86 -26.69 -9.61
C PRO A 460 -13.48 -26.01 -9.59
N PRO A 461 -13.08 -25.40 -8.46
CA PRO A 461 -11.72 -24.92 -8.26
C PRO A 461 -10.69 -26.04 -8.47
N ILE A 462 -9.60 -25.73 -9.19
CA ILE A 462 -8.47 -26.64 -9.37
C ILE A 462 -7.40 -26.28 -8.35
N LYS A 463 -6.99 -27.25 -7.52
CA LYS A 463 -5.91 -27.10 -6.54
C LYS A 463 -4.69 -27.89 -7.01
N LEU A 464 -3.54 -27.25 -7.09
CA LEU A 464 -2.28 -27.85 -7.53
C LEU A 464 -1.20 -27.67 -6.44
N GLY A 465 -0.34 -28.67 -6.27
CA GLY A 465 0.88 -28.57 -5.47
C GLY A 465 0.68 -28.61 -3.96
N GLY A 466 1.63 -28.02 -3.24
CA GLY A 466 1.70 -27.99 -1.78
C GLY A 466 0.73 -27.01 -1.13
N TRP A 467 -0.52 -26.97 -1.59
CA TRP A 467 -1.57 -26.23 -0.90
C TRP A 467 -1.87 -26.94 0.43
N PRO A 468 -1.87 -26.25 1.58
CA PRO A 468 -2.24 -26.85 2.85
C PRO A 468 -3.64 -27.46 2.72
N LEU A 469 -3.73 -28.77 2.91
CA LEU A 469 -5.02 -29.45 2.98
C LEU A 469 -5.63 -29.07 4.34
N ASP A 470 -6.62 -28.18 4.30
CA ASP A 470 -7.63 -28.08 5.36
C ASP A 470 -8.69 -29.17 5.15
#